data_AF-A0A936XTN7-F1
#
_entry.id   AF-A0A936XTN7-F1
#
_cell.length_a   1.000
_cell.length_b   1.000
_cell.length_c   1.000
_cell.angle_alpha   90.00
_cell.angle_beta   90.00
_cell.angle_gamma   90.00
#
_symmetry.space_group_name_H-M   'P 1'
#
loop_
_entity.id
_entity.type
_entity.pdbx_description
1 polymer ?
#
loop_
_entity_poly.entity_id
_entity_poly.type
_entity_poly.pdbx_seq_one_letter_code
_entity_poly.pdbx_strand_id
1 'polypeptide(L)'
;MKTIAEQTLASIVSSNHQTVPVLEKYNLDFCCKGKRTLAEACTEKGLAVDNIAEELEKQISTERGNKLPFASMTAEQLISYILIQHHFYVKQSMPTILSHLEKVAMKHGDRFPYMVEVLYLFKEISEEMTMHMHKEESILFPRIKEVEALSAIHQKEILRTDI
;
A
#
# COMPACT_ATOMS: atom_id res chain seq x y z
N MET A 1 20.64 -4.59 19.37
CA MET A 1 19.88 -4.24 18.14
C MET A 1 18.91 -5.39 17.91
N LYS A 2 17.60 -5.13 17.78
CA LYS A 2 16.64 -6.21 17.44
C LYS A 2 16.99 -6.75 16.05
N THR A 3 17.29 -8.04 15.96
CA THR A 3 17.43 -8.77 14.70
C THR A 3 16.12 -8.65 13.90
N ILE A 4 16.20 -8.56 12.56
CA ILE A 4 15.01 -8.40 11.71
C ILE A 4 13.97 -9.52 11.92
N ALA A 5 14.44 -10.70 12.36
CA ALA A 5 13.63 -11.84 12.78
C ALA A 5 12.61 -11.53 13.89
N GLU A 6 12.95 -10.63 14.81
CA GLU A 6 12.12 -10.24 15.96
C GLU A 6 11.17 -9.07 15.66
N GLN A 7 11.31 -8.45 14.48
CA GLN A 7 10.44 -7.36 14.06
C GLN A 7 9.13 -7.92 13.50
N THR A 8 8.06 -7.16 13.70
CA THR A 8 6.77 -7.50 13.09
C THR A 8 6.80 -7.27 11.59
N LEU A 9 6.06 -8.06 10.83
CA LEU A 9 5.95 -7.90 9.38
C LEU A 9 5.50 -6.47 9.00
N ALA A 10 4.56 -5.90 9.77
CA ALA A 10 4.14 -4.50 9.59
C ALA A 10 5.30 -3.52 9.83
N SER A 11 6.07 -3.68 10.90
CA SER A 11 7.22 -2.81 11.21
C SER A 11 8.28 -2.85 10.11
N ILE A 12 8.57 -4.04 9.58
CA ILE A 12 9.54 -4.23 8.50
C ILE A 12 9.09 -3.46 7.25
N VAL A 13 7.82 -3.62 6.84
CA VAL A 13 7.27 -2.96 5.65
C VAL A 13 7.13 -1.44 5.84
N SER A 14 6.63 -0.99 6.99
CA SER A 14 6.49 0.45 7.28
C SER A 14 7.84 1.18 7.28
N SER A 15 8.91 0.50 7.70
CA SER A 15 10.26 1.06 7.70
C SER A 15 10.95 0.92 6.34
N ASN A 16 10.62 -0.13 5.59
CA ASN A 16 11.27 -0.49 4.34
C ASN A 16 10.26 -1.09 3.36
N HIS A 17 9.44 -0.28 2.70
CA HIS A 17 8.40 -0.77 1.78
C HIS A 17 8.95 -1.63 0.63
N GLN A 18 10.21 -1.43 0.25
CA GLN A 18 10.93 -2.26 -0.73
C GLN A 18 11.09 -3.74 -0.34
N THR A 19 10.79 -4.09 0.90
CA THR A 19 10.76 -5.49 1.37
C THR A 19 9.50 -6.24 0.97
N VAL A 20 8.44 -5.54 0.53
CA VAL A 20 7.16 -6.13 0.14
C VAL A 20 7.32 -7.25 -0.89
N PRO A 21 8.08 -7.09 -2.00
CA PRO A 21 8.25 -8.17 -2.98
C PRO A 21 8.88 -9.43 -2.39
N VAL A 22 9.78 -9.29 -1.42
CA VAL A 22 10.42 -10.43 -0.73
C VAL A 22 9.38 -11.15 0.13
N LEU A 23 8.56 -10.41 0.88
CA LEU A 23 7.51 -11.01 1.71
C LEU A 23 6.43 -11.68 0.86
N GLU A 24 6.01 -11.06 -0.25
CA GLU A 24 5.05 -11.62 -1.20
C GLU A 24 5.58 -12.90 -1.87
N LYS A 25 6.86 -12.95 -2.24
CA LYS A 25 7.53 -14.15 -2.78
C LYS A 25 7.40 -15.36 -1.85
N TYR A 26 7.43 -15.15 -0.53
CA TYR A 26 7.24 -16.20 0.49
C TYR A 26 5.79 -16.28 1.03
N ASN A 27 4.86 -15.56 0.41
CA ASN A 27 3.46 -15.45 0.80
C ASN A 27 3.27 -14.99 2.27
N LEU A 28 4.19 -14.21 2.82
CA LEU A 28 4.13 -13.71 4.20
C LEU A 28 3.15 -12.53 4.28
N ASP A 29 2.00 -12.77 4.91
CA ASP A 29 0.89 -11.82 4.99
C ASP A 29 1.17 -10.68 5.98
N PHE A 30 1.74 -9.59 5.46
CA PHE A 30 2.00 -8.38 6.23
C PHE A 30 0.77 -7.46 6.32
N CYS A 31 -0.24 -7.65 5.47
CA CYS A 31 -1.43 -6.78 5.39
C CYS A 31 -2.45 -7.13 6.47
N CYS A 32 -2.87 -8.40 6.57
CA CYS A 32 -3.87 -8.83 7.55
C CYS A 32 -3.23 -9.35 8.84
N LYS A 33 -2.02 -9.91 8.76
CA LYS A 33 -1.29 -10.53 9.89
C LYS A 33 -0.01 -9.80 10.27
N GLY A 34 0.06 -8.51 9.97
CA GLY A 34 1.24 -7.67 10.17
C GLY A 34 1.79 -7.57 11.59
N LYS A 35 1.01 -7.93 12.62
CA LYS A 35 1.45 -7.92 14.03
C LYS A 35 2.38 -9.09 14.40
N ARG A 36 2.44 -10.13 13.56
CA ARG A 36 3.32 -11.29 13.78
C ARG A 36 4.76 -10.94 13.46
N THR A 37 5.69 -11.53 14.19
CA THR A 37 7.12 -11.42 13.89
C THR A 37 7.48 -12.20 12.63
N LEU A 38 8.60 -11.82 12.00
CA LEU A 38 9.14 -12.59 10.87
C LEU A 38 9.40 -14.05 11.29
N ALA A 39 9.95 -14.27 12.49
CA ALA A 39 10.20 -15.61 13.02
C ALA A 39 8.93 -16.46 13.14
N GLU A 40 7.86 -15.90 13.72
CA GLU A 40 6.57 -16.58 13.84
C GLU A 40 5.96 -16.93 12.48
N ALA A 41 5.96 -15.96 11.55
CA ALA A 41 5.37 -16.14 10.23
C ALA A 41 6.14 -17.17 9.37
N CYS A 42 7.46 -17.26 9.54
CA CYS A 42 8.27 -18.27 8.88
C CYS A 42 8.08 -19.66 9.51
N THR A 43 7.98 -19.74 10.84
CA THR A 43 7.77 -21.01 11.56
C THR A 43 6.47 -21.69 11.16
N GLU A 44 5.38 -20.92 11.04
CA GLU A 44 4.08 -21.44 10.58
C GLU A 44 4.13 -22.05 9.17
N LYS A 45 5.08 -21.63 8.34
CA LYS A 45 5.23 -22.07 6.95
C LYS A 45 6.38 -23.05 6.73
N GLY A 46 7.13 -23.40 7.78
CA GLY A 46 8.34 -24.21 7.65
C GLY A 46 9.44 -23.53 6.83
N LEU A 47 9.50 -22.20 6.83
CA LEU A 47 10.52 -21.42 6.13
C LEU A 47 11.72 -21.16 7.03
N ALA A 48 12.92 -21.18 6.45
CA ALA A 48 14.15 -20.81 7.14
C ALA A 48 14.21 -19.29 7.32
N VAL A 49 14.04 -18.83 8.56
CA VAL A 49 14.02 -17.40 8.92
C VAL A 49 15.29 -16.69 8.47
N ASP A 50 16.45 -17.33 8.63
CA ASP A 50 17.75 -16.74 8.33
C ASP A 50 17.89 -16.38 6.84
N ASN A 51 17.45 -17.27 5.94
CA ASN A 51 17.49 -17.02 4.49
C ASN A 51 16.61 -15.81 4.09
N ILE A 52 15.46 -15.68 4.73
CA ILE A 52 14.52 -14.58 4.45
C ILE A 52 15.05 -13.28 5.06
N ALA A 53 15.62 -13.33 6.27
CA ALA A 53 16.27 -12.20 6.90
C ALA A 53 17.41 -11.64 6.04
N GLU A 54 18.27 -12.50 5.49
CA GLU A 54 19.35 -12.10 4.59
C GLU A 54 18.82 -11.47 3.29
N GLU A 55 17.77 -12.04 2.69
CA GLU A 55 17.17 -11.50 1.46
C GLU A 55 16.53 -10.12 1.72
N LEU A 56 15.86 -9.95 2.86
CA LEU A 56 15.31 -8.68 3.31
C LEU A 56 16.40 -7.63 3.54
N GLU A 57 17.48 -7.98 4.25
CA GLU A 57 18.60 -7.08 4.52
C GLU A 57 19.31 -6.65 3.23
N LYS A 58 19.49 -7.59 2.28
CA LYS A 58 20.04 -7.28 0.95
C LYS A 58 19.16 -6.29 0.20
N GLN A 59 17.85 -6.50 0.19
CA GLN A 59 16.90 -5.59 -0.45
C GLN A 59 16.89 -4.20 0.23
N ILE A 60 17.03 -4.15 1.56
CA ILE A 60 17.16 -2.91 2.32
C ILE A 60 18.43 -2.14 1.92
N SER A 61 19.54 -2.83 1.70
CA SER A 61 20.84 -2.23 1.40
C SER A 61 21.00 -1.74 -0.04
N THR A 62 20.25 -2.33 -0.98
CA THR A 62 20.37 -2.08 -2.42
C THR A 62 19.62 -0.81 -2.84
N GLU A 63 18.45 -0.58 -2.26
CA GLU A 63 17.66 0.63 -2.52
C GLU A 63 17.97 1.70 -1.46
N ARG A 64 19.05 2.47 -1.72
CA ARG A 64 19.38 3.74 -1.02
C ARG A 64 18.77 4.96 -1.72
N GLY A 65 17.61 4.80 -2.36
CA GLY A 65 16.83 5.95 -2.83
C GLY A 65 16.26 6.74 -1.65
N ASN A 66 15.87 8.00 -1.87
CA ASN A 66 15.19 8.82 -0.87
C ASN A 66 13.93 8.11 -0.35
N LYS A 67 14.05 7.41 0.79
CA LYS A 67 12.94 6.81 1.49
C LYS A 67 12.08 7.93 2.05
N LEU A 68 10.89 8.09 1.48
CA LEU A 68 9.90 8.99 2.07
C LEU A 68 9.55 8.44 3.47
N PRO A 69 9.60 9.27 4.52
CA PRO A 69 9.43 8.78 5.88
C PRO A 69 7.94 8.65 6.22
N PHE A 70 7.24 7.72 5.57
CA PHE A 70 5.79 7.54 5.71
C PHE A 70 5.38 7.36 7.19
N ALA A 71 6.19 6.66 7.98
CA ALA A 71 5.94 6.45 9.40
C ALA A 71 6.00 7.73 10.26
N SER A 72 6.63 8.80 9.77
CA SER A 72 6.68 10.10 10.44
C SER A 72 5.76 11.15 9.81
N MET A 73 5.00 10.78 8.78
CA MET A 73 4.04 11.71 8.16
C MET A 73 2.82 11.86 9.06
N THR A 74 2.27 13.07 9.12
CA THR A 74 0.91 13.27 9.61
C THR A 74 -0.09 12.56 8.70
N ALA A 75 -1.28 12.26 9.21
CA ALA A 75 -2.34 11.69 8.39
C ALA A 75 -2.66 12.63 7.21
N GLU A 76 -2.67 13.95 7.42
CA GLU A 76 -2.82 14.91 6.33
C GLU A 76 -1.73 14.82 5.24
N GLN A 77 -0.46 14.67 5.64
CA GLN A 77 0.64 14.52 4.68
C GLN A 77 0.50 13.21 3.89
N LEU A 78 0.17 12.11 4.56
CA LEU A 78 -0.01 10.80 3.92
C LEU A 78 -1.21 10.81 2.96
N ILE A 79 -2.33 11.41 3.37
CA ILE A 79 -3.51 11.60 2.50
C ILE A 79 -3.12 12.40 1.26
N SER A 80 -2.39 13.52 1.44
CA SER A 80 -1.97 14.36 0.31
C SER A 80 -1.06 13.60 -0.66
N TYR A 81 -0.15 12.77 -0.12
CA TYR A 81 0.68 11.89 -0.94
C TYR A 81 -0.15 10.89 -1.74
N ILE A 82 -1.11 10.20 -1.10
CA ILE A 82 -1.99 9.22 -1.76
C ILE A 82 -2.79 9.88 -2.90
N LEU A 83 -3.35 11.07 -2.66
CA LEU A 83 -4.12 11.79 -3.68
C LEU A 83 -3.27 12.15 -4.90
N ILE A 84 -2.06 12.67 -4.68
CA ILE A 84 -1.20 13.19 -5.75
C ILE A 84 -0.49 12.06 -6.50
N GLN A 85 0.02 11.06 -5.80
CA GLN A 85 0.84 10.01 -6.40
C GLN A 85 0.01 8.84 -6.92
N HIS A 86 -1.07 8.48 -6.23
CA HIS A 86 -1.85 7.29 -6.56
C HIS A 86 -3.18 7.64 -7.22
N HIS A 87 -4.06 8.42 -6.57
CA HIS A 87 -5.40 8.67 -7.11
C HIS A 87 -5.34 9.45 -8.42
N PHE A 88 -4.51 10.50 -8.49
CA PHE A 88 -4.30 11.25 -9.71
C PHE A 88 -3.79 10.35 -10.86
N TYR A 89 -2.76 9.54 -10.59
CA TYR A 89 -2.22 8.62 -11.59
C TYR A 89 -3.26 7.62 -12.11
N VAL A 90 -4.02 6.99 -11.21
CA VAL A 90 -5.05 6.00 -11.55
C VAL A 90 -6.17 6.66 -12.35
N LYS A 91 -6.68 7.82 -11.92
CA LYS A 91 -7.72 8.58 -12.64
C LYS A 91 -7.30 9.02 -14.04
N GLN A 92 -6.01 9.31 -14.26
CA GLN A 92 -5.47 9.65 -15.58
C GLN A 92 -5.24 8.40 -16.45
N SER A 93 -4.74 7.32 -15.86
CA SER A 93 -4.30 6.14 -16.60
C SER A 93 -5.45 5.23 -17.01
N MET A 94 -6.46 5.05 -16.14
CA MET A 94 -7.58 4.13 -16.41
C MET A 94 -8.32 4.45 -17.72
N PRO A 95 -8.72 5.70 -18.02
CA PRO A 95 -9.39 6.01 -19.29
C PRO A 95 -8.55 5.70 -20.53
N THR A 96 -7.24 5.94 -20.46
CA THR A 96 -6.30 5.62 -21.54
C THR A 96 -6.20 4.11 -21.77
N ILE A 97 -6.03 3.33 -20.68
CA ILE A 97 -5.97 1.87 -20.75
C ILE A 97 -7.28 1.32 -21.30
N LEU A 98 -8.43 1.81 -20.81
CA LEU A 98 -9.74 1.39 -21.28
C LEU A 98 -9.90 1.63 -22.78
N SER A 99 -9.54 2.82 -23.28
CA SER A 99 -9.57 3.13 -24.71
C SER A 99 -8.70 2.19 -25.56
N HIS A 100 -7.53 1.79 -25.05
CA HIS A 100 -6.67 0.83 -25.73
C HIS A 100 -7.27 -0.58 -25.74
N LEU A 101 -7.82 -1.03 -24.62
CA LEU A 101 -8.49 -2.33 -24.52
C LEU A 101 -9.69 -2.41 -25.45
N GLU A 102 -10.49 -1.34 -25.55
CA GLU A 102 -11.62 -1.26 -26.48
C GLU A 102 -11.17 -1.41 -27.94
N LYS A 103 -10.10 -0.72 -28.35
CA LYS A 103 -9.54 -0.84 -29.70
C LYS A 103 -9.04 -2.26 -30.00
N VAL A 104 -8.35 -2.88 -29.03
CA VAL A 104 -7.79 -4.23 -29.20
C VAL A 104 -8.92 -5.27 -29.26
N ALA A 105 -9.87 -5.22 -28.33
CA ALA A 105 -11.02 -6.13 -28.32
C ALA A 105 -11.86 -5.96 -29.59
N MET A 106 -12.10 -4.74 -30.05
CA MET A 106 -12.86 -4.49 -31.28
C MET A 106 -12.16 -5.04 -32.53
N LYS A 107 -10.84 -4.82 -32.67
CA LYS A 107 -10.10 -5.21 -33.88
C LYS A 107 -9.69 -6.68 -33.89
N HIS A 108 -9.50 -7.28 -32.72
CA HIS A 108 -8.88 -8.59 -32.58
C HIS A 108 -9.70 -9.59 -31.75
N GLY A 109 -10.88 -9.21 -31.24
CA GLY A 109 -11.71 -10.05 -30.37
C GLY A 109 -12.14 -11.37 -30.99
N ASP A 110 -12.41 -11.41 -32.30
CA ASP A 110 -12.75 -12.66 -32.99
C ASP A 110 -11.61 -13.68 -32.97
N ARG A 111 -10.36 -13.19 -33.10
CA ARG A 111 -9.16 -14.03 -33.08
C ARG A 111 -8.68 -14.31 -31.66
N PHE A 112 -8.87 -13.36 -30.75
CA PHE A 112 -8.42 -13.42 -29.37
C PHE A 112 -9.59 -13.11 -28.41
N PRO A 113 -10.52 -14.06 -28.20
CA PRO A 113 -11.72 -13.83 -27.39
C PRO A 113 -11.40 -13.43 -25.94
N TYR A 114 -10.27 -13.90 -25.39
CA TYR A 114 -9.80 -13.51 -24.06
C TYR A 114 -9.55 -11.99 -23.93
N MET A 115 -9.31 -11.26 -25.02
CA MET A 115 -9.19 -9.80 -24.96
C MET A 115 -10.52 -9.11 -24.70
N VAL A 116 -11.64 -9.73 -25.06
CA VAL A 116 -12.98 -9.24 -24.73
C VAL A 116 -13.24 -9.42 -23.23
N GLU A 117 -12.80 -10.55 -22.66
CA GLU A 117 -12.88 -10.81 -21.22
C GLU A 117 -11.99 -9.85 -20.42
N VAL A 118 -10.74 -9.60 -20.86
CA VAL A 118 -9.87 -8.60 -20.23
C VAL A 118 -10.51 -7.21 -20.25
N LEU A 119 -11.14 -6.81 -21.36
CA LEU A 119 -11.87 -5.54 -21.43
C LEU A 119 -13.02 -5.50 -20.42
N TYR A 120 -13.79 -6.58 -20.31
CA TYR A 120 -14.90 -6.69 -19.36
C TYR A 120 -14.41 -6.55 -17.90
N LEU A 121 -13.41 -7.35 -17.50
CA LEU A 121 -12.83 -7.31 -16.16
C LEU A 121 -12.21 -5.95 -15.84
N PHE A 122 -11.58 -5.32 -16.83
CA PHE A 122 -11.01 -3.99 -16.66
C PHE A 122 -12.09 -2.92 -16.46
N LYS A 123 -13.26 -3.05 -17.12
CA LYS A 123 -14.41 -2.15 -16.87
C LYS A 123 -14.90 -2.29 -15.43
N GLU A 124 -15.08 -3.52 -14.96
CA GLU A 124 -15.53 -3.78 -13.57
C GLU A 124 -14.58 -3.17 -12.53
N ILE A 125 -13.27 -3.43 -12.64
CA ILE A 125 -12.30 -2.88 -11.68
C ILE A 125 -12.17 -1.36 -11.80
N SER A 126 -12.34 -0.78 -13.00
CA SER A 126 -12.32 0.67 -13.19
C SER A 126 -13.50 1.34 -12.49
N GLU A 127 -14.69 0.75 -12.53
CA GLU A 127 -15.87 1.24 -11.82
C GLU A 127 -15.69 1.12 -10.30
N GLU A 128 -15.25 -0.05 -9.82
CA GLU A 128 -14.99 -0.28 -8.40
C GLU A 128 -13.94 0.69 -7.86
N MET A 129 -12.81 0.87 -8.56
CA MET A 129 -11.73 1.75 -8.16
C MET A 129 -12.18 3.22 -8.15
N THR A 130 -12.98 3.63 -9.13
CA THR A 130 -13.54 4.99 -9.16
C THR A 130 -14.42 5.25 -7.94
N MET A 131 -15.30 4.31 -7.61
CA MET A 131 -16.17 4.42 -6.43
C MET A 131 -15.38 4.34 -5.11
N HIS A 132 -14.35 3.51 -5.05
CA HIS A 132 -13.48 3.38 -3.89
C HIS A 132 -12.76 4.71 -3.60
N MET A 133 -12.02 5.24 -4.58
CA MET A 133 -11.32 6.52 -4.43
C MET A 133 -12.27 7.68 -4.10
N HIS A 134 -13.49 7.68 -4.67
CA HIS A 134 -14.48 8.72 -4.36
C HIS A 134 -14.94 8.67 -2.89
N LYS A 135 -15.19 7.47 -2.36
CA LYS A 135 -15.53 7.29 -0.93
C LYS A 135 -14.39 7.73 -0.03
N GLU A 136 -13.16 7.41 -0.40
CA GLU A 136 -11.99 7.85 0.36
C GLU A 136 -11.87 9.37 0.38
N GLU A 137 -11.91 10.00 -0.80
CA GLU A 137 -11.77 11.45 -0.98
C GLU A 137 -12.88 12.27 -0.33
N SER A 138 -14.11 11.77 -0.39
CA SER A 138 -15.30 12.55 0.00
C SER A 138 -15.77 12.26 1.42
N ILE A 139 -15.34 11.14 2.02
CA ILE A 139 -15.83 10.69 3.32
C ILE A 139 -14.68 10.33 4.26
N LEU A 140 -13.85 9.34 3.88
CA LEU A 140 -12.85 8.78 4.80
C LEU A 140 -11.73 9.78 5.12
N PHE A 141 -11.08 10.33 4.11
CA PHE A 141 -9.95 11.26 4.27
C PHE A 141 -10.35 12.54 5.00
N PRO A 142 -11.48 13.20 4.68
CA PRO A 142 -11.97 14.32 5.49
C PRO A 142 -12.13 13.95 6.97
N ARG A 143 -12.72 12.78 7.25
CA ARG A 143 -12.96 12.35 8.64
C ARG A 143 -11.66 12.04 9.39
N ILE A 144 -10.67 11.44 8.72
CA ILE A 144 -9.34 11.23 9.28
C ILE A 144 -8.68 12.56 9.65
N LYS A 145 -8.74 13.56 8.75
CA LYS A 145 -8.19 14.90 9.02
C LYS A 145 -8.86 15.58 10.21
N GLU A 146 -10.18 15.45 10.33
CA GLU A 146 -10.93 15.99 11.48
C GLU A 146 -10.48 15.35 12.80
N VAL A 147 -10.33 14.02 12.83
CA VAL A 147 -9.88 13.30 14.04
C VAL A 147 -8.45 13.67 14.42
N GLU A 148 -7.54 13.80 13.45
CA GLU A 148 -6.17 14.26 13.68
C GLU A 148 -6.14 15.68 14.26
N ALA A 149 -6.93 16.60 13.68
CA ALA A 149 -7.03 17.97 14.16
C ALA A 149 -7.57 18.05 15.60
N LEU A 150 -8.63 17.30 15.91
CA LEU A 150 -9.21 17.23 17.26
C LEU A 150 -8.21 16.67 18.28
N SER A 151 -7.47 15.62 17.91
CA SER A 151 -6.44 15.03 18.77
C SER A 151 -5.32 16.02 19.08
N ALA A 152 -4.90 16.81 18.09
CA ALA A 152 -3.89 17.85 18.26
C ALA A 152 -4.38 19.02 19.14
N ILE A 153 -5.67 19.38 19.08
CA ILE A 153 -6.27 20.39 19.98
C ILE A 153 -6.29 19.89 21.42
N HIS A 154 -6.79 18.67 21.64
CA HIS A 154 -6.88 18.08 22.97
C HIS A 154 -5.51 17.98 23.66
N GLN A 155 -4.47 17.59 22.91
CA GLN A 155 -3.11 17.50 23.45
C GLN A 155 -2.53 18.86 23.84
N LYS A 156 -2.88 19.94 23.12
CA LYS A 156 -2.48 21.32 23.47
C LYS A 156 -3.21 21.85 24.69
N GLU A 157 -4.46 21.45 24.92
CA GLU A 157 -5.25 21.85 26.10
C GLU A 157 -4.73 21.19 27.37
N ILE A 158 -4.39 19.88 27.32
CA ILE A 158 -3.75 19.18 28.45
C ILE A 158 -2.45 19.91 28.86
N LEU A 159 -1.56 20.16 27.90
CA LEU A 159 -0.28 20.84 28.16
C LEU A 159 -0.40 22.27 28.69
N ARG A 160 -1.56 22.92 28.52
CA ARG A 160 -1.84 24.26 29.06
C ARG A 160 -2.42 24.24 30.48
N THR A 161 -2.94 23.11 30.92
CA THR A 161 -3.58 22.98 32.24
C THR A 161 -2.58 22.55 33.32
N ASP A 162 -1.40 22.07 32.91
CA ASP A 162 -0.30 21.63 33.78
C ASP A 162 0.76 22.73 34.08
N ILE A 163 0.45 24.01 33.82
CA ILE A 163 1.27 25.20 34.16
C ILE A 163 0.47 26.11 35.08
#